data_AF-A0A948PVW4-F1
#
_entry.id   AF-A0A948PVW4-F1
#
_cell.length_a   1.000
_cell.length_b   1.000
_cell.length_c   1.000
_cell.angle_alpha   90.00
_cell.angle_beta   90.00
_cell.angle_gamma   90.00
#
_symmetry.space_group_name_H-M   'P 1'
#
loop_
_entity.id
_entity.type
_entity.pdbx_description
1 polymer ?
#
loop_
_entity_poly.entity_id
_entity_poly.type
_entity_poly.pdbx_seq_one_letter_code
_entity_poly.pdbx_strand_id
1 'polypeptide(L)'
;MPTRQFYTIGYDGRKPEEFLSLLKAKDIKAIVDVRLRPDNERQRCYVANIRHFLDKNGDFPNIMPNPARKMAIFLTRIISSATEAFLKDRVLVSMQCNRKGCHEEILVWLDDLNKDIEWFCPECGDNGFISNWRGTKWDKTSRLSSVVAELARRG
;
A
#
# COMPACT_ATOMS: atom_id res chain seq x y z
N MET A 1 4.88 41.46 -10.15
CA MET A 1 5.12 40.04 -10.54
C MET A 1 3.79 39.48 -11.04
N PRO A 2 3.69 38.89 -12.24
CA PRO A 2 2.44 38.29 -12.68
C PRO A 2 2.07 37.10 -11.79
N THR A 3 0.82 37.04 -11.35
CA THR A 3 0.27 35.94 -10.53
C THR A 3 0.21 34.67 -11.38
N ARG A 4 0.91 33.61 -10.96
CA ARG A 4 0.81 32.29 -11.58
C ARG A 4 -0.24 31.47 -10.85
N GLN A 5 -1.14 30.86 -11.61
CA GLN A 5 -2.13 29.90 -11.09
C GLN A 5 -1.73 28.49 -11.53
N PHE A 6 -1.86 27.54 -10.61
CA PHE A 6 -1.52 26.14 -10.86
C PHE A 6 -2.77 25.29 -10.77
N TYR A 7 -2.91 24.34 -11.69
CA TYR A 7 -4.03 23.42 -11.78
C TYR A 7 -3.50 21.99 -11.90
N THR A 8 -4.10 21.06 -11.17
CA THR A 8 -3.86 19.61 -11.36
C THR A 8 -4.96 19.05 -12.24
N ILE A 9 -4.58 18.34 -13.29
CA ILE A 9 -5.52 17.75 -14.26
C ILE A 9 -5.10 16.30 -14.57
N GLY A 10 -6.05 15.38 -14.51
CA GLY A 10 -5.83 13.98 -14.87
C GLY A 10 -5.92 13.76 -16.38
N TYR A 11 -5.36 12.66 -16.87
CA TYR A 11 -5.39 12.30 -18.29
C TYR A 11 -6.79 11.88 -18.80
N ASP A 12 -7.75 11.66 -17.89
CA ASP A 12 -9.11 11.23 -18.24
C ASP A 12 -9.13 10.01 -19.18
N GLY A 13 -8.27 9.03 -18.90
CA GLY A 13 -8.12 7.81 -19.70
C GLY A 13 -7.34 7.98 -21.03
N ARG A 14 -6.92 9.18 -21.40
CA ARG A 14 -6.10 9.43 -22.61
C ARG A 14 -4.66 8.96 -22.43
N LYS A 15 -3.99 8.68 -23.55
CA LYS A 15 -2.53 8.48 -23.51
C LYS A 15 -1.82 9.79 -23.19
N PRO A 16 -0.63 9.74 -22.55
CA PRO A 16 0.11 10.94 -22.22
C PRO A 16 0.36 11.88 -23.40
N GLU A 17 0.68 11.34 -24.57
CA GLU A 17 1.03 12.10 -25.77
C GLU A 17 -0.19 12.86 -26.32
N GLU A 18 -1.36 12.23 -26.29
CA GLU A 18 -2.63 12.80 -26.72
C GLU A 18 -3.03 13.98 -25.82
N PHE A 19 -2.88 13.79 -24.51
CA PHE A 19 -3.20 14.83 -23.53
C PHE A 19 -2.23 16.01 -23.63
N LEU A 20 -0.92 15.75 -23.73
CA LEU A 20 0.08 16.81 -23.92
C LEU A 20 -0.15 17.59 -25.22
N SER A 21 -0.57 16.93 -26.28
CA SER A 21 -0.92 17.59 -27.56
C SER A 21 -2.10 18.53 -27.41
N LEU A 22 -3.13 18.12 -26.65
CA LEU A 22 -4.29 18.97 -26.34
C LEU A 22 -3.89 20.23 -25.56
N LEU A 23 -3.04 20.09 -24.54
CA LEU A 23 -2.58 21.22 -23.74
C LEU A 23 -1.76 22.21 -24.59
N LYS A 24 -0.86 21.69 -25.45
CA LYS A 24 -0.08 22.51 -26.39
C LYS A 24 -0.99 23.27 -27.38
N ALA A 25 -2.02 22.61 -27.91
CA ALA A 25 -2.98 23.23 -28.82
C ALA A 25 -3.81 24.36 -28.17
N LYS A 26 -3.82 24.46 -26.83
CA LYS A 26 -4.48 25.53 -26.07
C LYS A 26 -3.51 26.60 -25.56
N ASP A 27 -2.30 26.66 -26.11
CA ASP A 27 -1.26 27.63 -25.74
C ASP A 27 -0.90 27.60 -24.23
N ILE A 28 -0.98 26.42 -23.61
CA ILE A 28 -0.48 26.24 -22.23
C ILE A 28 1.04 26.22 -22.28
N LYS A 29 1.64 27.29 -21.76
CA LYS A 29 3.07 27.61 -21.93
C LYS A 29 4.02 26.82 -21.04
N ALA A 30 3.51 26.27 -19.94
CA ALA A 30 4.31 25.49 -18.99
C ALA A 30 3.51 24.27 -18.55
N ILE A 31 4.07 23.09 -18.81
CA ILE A 31 3.54 21.81 -18.36
C ILE A 31 4.64 21.18 -17.50
N VAL A 32 4.30 20.88 -16.25
CA VAL A 32 5.16 20.11 -15.36
C VAL A 32 4.49 18.75 -15.18
N ASP A 33 5.06 17.72 -15.80
CA ASP A 33 4.60 16.35 -15.55
C ASP A 33 5.14 15.91 -14.19
N VAL A 34 4.31 16.02 -13.16
CA VAL A 34 4.67 15.66 -11.79
C VAL A 34 4.89 14.16 -11.57
N ARG A 35 4.65 13.32 -12.60
CA ARG A 35 4.99 11.89 -12.59
C ARG A 35 6.46 11.66 -12.91
N LEU A 36 7.09 12.58 -13.64
CA LEU A 36 8.50 12.50 -14.02
C LEU A 36 9.37 13.03 -12.88
N ARG A 37 9.54 12.22 -11.84
CA ARG A 37 10.86 12.15 -11.19
C ARG A 37 11.64 11.08 -11.96
N PRO A 38 12.72 11.42 -12.69
CA PRO A 38 13.53 10.45 -13.43
C PRO A 38 14.00 9.27 -12.55
N ASP A 39 14.15 9.53 -11.26
CA ASP A 39 14.54 8.63 -10.19
C ASP A 39 13.38 7.80 -9.60
N ASN A 40 12.11 8.23 -9.71
CA ASN A 40 10.93 7.49 -9.20
C ASN A 40 10.02 6.88 -10.27
N GLU A 41 10.39 6.89 -11.55
CA GLU A 41 9.57 6.31 -12.65
C GLU A 41 9.21 4.82 -12.47
N ARG A 42 9.83 4.17 -11.48
CA ARG A 42 9.64 2.77 -11.15
C ARG A 42 9.04 2.53 -9.77
N GLN A 43 9.00 3.51 -8.86
CA GLN A 43 8.53 3.31 -7.50
C GLN A 43 7.00 3.19 -7.46
N ARG A 44 6.49 2.13 -6.82
CA ARG A 44 5.04 1.93 -6.62
C ARG A 44 4.70 2.13 -5.15
N CYS A 45 3.74 3.01 -4.88
CA CYS A 45 3.15 3.17 -3.57
C CYS A 45 1.76 2.51 -3.53
N TYR A 46 1.52 1.65 -2.54
CA TYR A 46 0.25 0.96 -2.35
C TYR A 46 -0.42 1.44 -1.07
N VAL A 47 -1.63 1.98 -1.20
CA VAL A 47 -2.51 2.24 -0.05
C VAL A 47 -3.65 1.23 -0.12
N ALA A 48 -3.62 0.23 0.75
CA ALA A 48 -4.50 -0.93 0.66
C ALA A 48 -5.37 -1.06 1.91
N ASN A 49 -6.69 -1.11 1.73
CA ASN A 49 -7.59 -1.70 2.70
C ASN A 49 -7.68 -3.21 2.41
N ILE A 50 -7.19 -4.05 3.32
CA ILE A 50 -7.12 -5.48 3.04
C ILE A 50 -8.51 -6.10 2.82
N ARG A 51 -9.56 -5.53 3.41
CA ARG A 51 -10.93 -6.05 3.29
C ARG A 51 -11.49 -5.93 1.88
N HIS A 52 -10.95 -5.03 1.05
CA HIS A 52 -11.33 -4.94 -0.36
C HIS A 52 -10.88 -6.16 -1.19
N PHE A 53 -9.93 -6.96 -0.68
CA PHE A 53 -9.49 -8.20 -1.29
C PHE A 53 -10.29 -9.43 -0.82
N LEU A 54 -11.18 -9.25 0.16
CA LEU A 54 -11.90 -10.34 0.82
C LEU A 54 -13.38 -10.34 0.42
N ASP A 55 -13.97 -11.53 0.40
CA ASP A 55 -15.41 -11.71 0.31
C ASP A 55 -16.08 -11.55 1.68
N LYS A 56 -17.40 -11.74 1.73
CA LYS A 56 -18.21 -11.64 2.94
C LYS A 56 -17.83 -12.62 4.06
N ASN A 57 -17.11 -13.70 3.74
CA ASN A 57 -16.64 -14.69 4.71
C ASN A 57 -15.22 -14.39 5.21
N GLY A 58 -14.61 -13.31 4.72
CA GLY A 58 -13.22 -12.97 5.01
C GLY A 58 -12.21 -13.83 4.24
N ASP A 59 -12.63 -14.46 3.14
CA ASP A 59 -11.80 -15.27 2.25
C ASP A 59 -11.47 -14.51 0.96
N PHE A 60 -10.42 -14.93 0.24
CA PHE A 60 -10.22 -14.42 -1.11
C PHE A 60 -11.33 -14.97 -2.03
N PRO A 61 -12.04 -14.12 -2.81
CA PRO A 61 -13.05 -14.61 -3.74
C PRO A 61 -12.46 -15.60 -4.74
N ASN A 62 -13.26 -16.60 -5.12
CA ASN A 62 -12.86 -17.63 -6.10
C ASN A 62 -12.48 -17.00 -7.45
N ILE A 63 -13.23 -15.98 -7.87
CA ILE A 63 -12.95 -15.21 -9.07
C ILE A 63 -12.20 -13.94 -8.67
N MET A 64 -10.89 -13.93 -8.96
CA MET A 64 -10.02 -12.76 -8.76
C MET A 64 -8.95 -12.76 -9.85
N PRO A 65 -8.70 -11.61 -10.53
CA PRO A 65 -7.61 -11.52 -11.48
C PRO A 65 -6.26 -11.92 -10.85
N ASN A 66 -5.44 -12.67 -11.58
CA ASN A 66 -4.15 -13.16 -11.08
C ASN A 66 -3.24 -12.04 -10.51
N PRO A 67 -3.13 -10.84 -11.12
CA PRO A 67 -2.35 -9.76 -10.53
C PRO A 67 -2.88 -9.31 -9.16
N ALA A 68 -4.20 -9.20 -9.02
CA ALA A 68 -4.84 -8.85 -7.74
C ALA A 68 -4.62 -9.94 -6.70
N ARG A 69 -4.71 -11.22 -7.09
CA ARG A 69 -4.47 -12.37 -6.19
C ARG A 69 -3.02 -12.39 -5.68
N LYS A 70 -2.04 -12.17 -6.55
CA LYS A 70 -0.62 -12.08 -6.15
C LYS A 70 -0.38 -10.94 -5.17
N MET A 71 -0.98 -9.78 -5.42
CA MET A 71 -0.89 -8.65 -4.50
C MET A 71 -1.54 -8.97 -3.15
N ALA A 72 -2.76 -9.52 -3.15
CA ALA A 72 -3.47 -9.89 -1.93
C ALA A 72 -2.64 -10.86 -1.06
N ILE A 73 -2.05 -11.89 -1.66
CA ILE A 73 -1.18 -12.85 -0.96
C ILE A 73 0.06 -12.16 -0.37
N PHE A 74 0.66 -11.22 -1.10
CA PHE A 74 1.80 -10.47 -0.58
C PHE A 74 1.43 -9.61 0.62
N LEU A 75 0.33 -8.85 0.53
CA LEU A 75 -0.15 -8.01 1.62
C LEU A 75 -0.52 -8.84 2.86
N THR A 76 -1.13 -10.02 2.70
CA THR A 76 -1.47 -10.88 3.86
C THR A 76 -0.27 -11.54 4.51
N ARG A 77 0.82 -11.79 3.76
CA ARG A 77 2.11 -12.18 4.34
C ARG A 77 2.69 -11.04 5.18
N ILE A 78 2.65 -9.81 4.70
CA ILE A 78 3.07 -8.62 5.47
C ILE A 78 2.29 -8.53 6.79
N ILE A 79 0.95 -8.68 6.74
CA ILE A 79 0.10 -8.67 7.95
C ILE A 79 0.54 -9.75 8.93
N SER A 80 0.70 -10.99 8.45
CA SER A 80 1.07 -12.11 9.32
C SER A 80 2.43 -11.89 9.98
N SER A 81 3.43 -11.46 9.21
CA SER A 81 4.78 -11.21 9.71
C SER A 81 4.83 -10.04 10.68
N ALA A 82 4.18 -8.92 10.37
CA ALA A 82 4.15 -7.74 11.24
C ALA A 82 3.45 -8.04 12.57
N THR A 83 2.28 -8.67 12.53
CA THR A 83 1.52 -8.98 13.75
C THR A 83 2.20 -10.05 14.60
N GLU A 84 2.87 -11.04 13.99
CA GLU A 84 3.68 -12.00 14.74
C GLU A 84 4.91 -11.35 15.37
N ALA A 85 5.56 -10.43 14.67
CA ALA A 85 6.67 -9.66 15.20
C ALA A 85 6.28 -8.82 16.41
N PHE A 86 5.13 -8.14 16.30
CA PHE A 86 4.57 -7.34 17.38
C PHE A 86 4.35 -8.19 18.64
N LEU A 87 3.82 -9.41 18.51
CA LEU A 87 3.66 -10.35 19.64
C LEU A 87 4.98 -10.75 20.31
N LYS A 88 6.11 -10.59 19.62
CA LYS A 88 7.46 -10.88 20.11
C LYS A 88 8.20 -9.60 20.52
N ASP A 89 7.46 -8.53 20.78
CA ASP A 89 7.96 -7.19 21.13
C ASP A 89 8.95 -6.63 20.09
N ARG A 90 8.74 -6.95 18.80
CA ARG A 90 9.53 -6.42 17.68
C ARG A 90 8.68 -5.49 16.83
N VAL A 91 9.19 -4.29 16.63
CA VAL A 91 8.53 -3.24 15.82
C VAL A 91 8.85 -3.36 14.33
N LEU A 92 9.97 -4.01 13.98
CA LEU A 92 10.49 -4.09 12.61
C LEU A 92 10.78 -5.54 12.23
N VAL A 93 10.34 -5.95 11.05
CA VAL A 93 10.74 -7.20 10.40
C VAL A 93 11.05 -7.01 8.93
N SER A 94 11.84 -7.94 8.39
CA SER A 94 12.16 -7.98 6.97
C SER A 94 11.55 -9.21 6.30
N MET A 95 11.22 -9.09 5.01
CA MET A 95 10.77 -10.20 4.18
C MET A 95 10.99 -9.90 2.69
N GLN A 96 11.04 -10.92 1.84
CA GLN A 96 11.30 -10.76 0.40
C GLN A 96 10.33 -9.80 -0.32
N CYS A 97 10.88 -8.91 -1.16
CA CYS A 97 10.12 -8.02 -2.03
C CYS A 97 9.29 -8.79 -3.08
N ASN A 98 8.10 -8.30 -3.42
CA ASN A 98 7.22 -8.92 -4.42
C ASN A 98 7.44 -8.40 -5.86
N ARG A 99 8.37 -7.46 -6.04
CA ARG A 99 8.64 -6.89 -7.36
C ARG A 99 9.49 -7.86 -8.18
N LYS A 100 9.00 -8.24 -9.36
CA LYS A 100 9.77 -9.04 -10.32
C LYS A 100 11.13 -8.38 -10.61
N GLY A 101 12.21 -9.11 -10.39
CA GLY A 101 13.58 -8.66 -10.60
C GLY A 101 14.22 -7.92 -9.41
N CYS A 102 13.49 -7.71 -8.33
CA CYS A 102 14.03 -7.25 -7.05
C CYS A 102 14.14 -8.45 -6.11
N HIS A 103 15.32 -8.64 -5.50
CA HIS A 103 15.60 -9.76 -4.58
C HIS A 103 15.89 -9.28 -3.16
N GLU A 104 15.71 -7.98 -2.91
CA GLU A 104 15.95 -7.37 -1.62
C GLU A 104 14.79 -7.65 -0.65
N GLU A 105 15.08 -7.55 0.65
CA GLU A 105 14.01 -7.59 1.65
C GLU A 105 13.34 -6.23 1.82
N ILE A 106 12.01 -6.23 1.89
CA ILE A 106 11.25 -5.10 2.40
C ILE A 106 11.41 -5.02 3.91
N LEU A 107 11.35 -3.80 4.43
CA LEU A 107 11.19 -3.49 5.84
C LEU A 107 9.70 -3.27 6.13
N VAL A 108 9.22 -3.80 7.25
CA VAL A 108 7.82 -3.74 7.67
C VAL A 108 7.73 -3.24 9.11
N TRP A 109 6.91 -2.23 9.36
CA TRP A 109 6.73 -1.62 10.67
C TRP A 109 5.31 -1.78 11.21
N LEU A 110 5.22 -2.14 12.48
CA LEU A 110 4.01 -2.10 13.30
C LEU A 110 4.41 -1.81 14.74
N ASP A 111 4.22 -0.58 15.20
CA ASP A 111 4.56 -0.13 16.57
C ASP A 111 3.33 0.06 17.47
N ASP A 112 2.14 0.13 16.88
CA ASP A 112 0.88 0.33 17.57
C ASP A 112 -0.22 -0.49 16.89
N LEU A 113 -0.90 -1.33 17.68
CA LEU A 113 -2.04 -2.11 17.24
C LEU A 113 -3.25 -1.25 16.89
N ASN A 114 -3.19 0.08 16.83
CA ASN A 114 -4.24 0.94 16.26
C ASN A 114 -3.87 1.56 14.90
N LYS A 115 -2.62 1.46 14.47
CA LYS A 115 -2.13 2.04 13.22
C LYS A 115 -2.22 1.09 12.01
N ASP A 116 -2.01 1.64 10.83
CA ASP A 116 -1.78 0.86 9.62
C ASP A 116 -0.40 0.19 9.67
N ILE A 117 -0.25 -0.92 8.94
CA ILE A 117 1.07 -1.55 8.77
C ILE A 117 1.79 -0.85 7.63
N GLU A 118 3.00 -0.40 7.88
CA GLU A 118 3.84 0.30 6.89
C GLU A 118 4.90 -0.65 6.34
N TRP A 119 5.23 -0.51 5.05
CA TRP A 119 6.33 -1.26 4.45
C TRP A 119 7.06 -0.50 3.35
N PHE A 120 8.33 -0.85 3.14
CA PHE A 120 9.22 -0.18 2.18
C PHE A 120 10.33 -1.14 1.71
N CYS A 121 10.61 -1.16 0.41
CA CYS A 121 11.76 -1.82 -0.18
C CYS A 121 12.89 -0.81 -0.41
N PRO A 122 14.07 -0.95 0.24
CA PRO A 122 15.17 -0.01 0.08
C PRO A 122 15.80 -0.01 -1.31
N GLU A 123 15.72 -1.13 -2.03
CA GLU A 123 16.33 -1.27 -3.36
C GLU A 123 15.47 -0.67 -4.47
N CYS A 124 14.19 -1.10 -4.56
CA CYS A 124 13.33 -0.66 -5.66
C CYS A 124 12.38 0.50 -5.30
N GLY A 125 12.40 0.94 -4.05
CA GLY A 125 11.57 2.01 -3.52
C GLY A 125 10.10 1.66 -3.28
N ASP A 126 9.61 0.52 -3.79
CA ASP A 126 8.20 0.12 -3.62
C ASP A 126 7.83 0.13 -2.14
N ASN A 127 6.69 0.72 -1.81
CA ASN A 127 6.27 0.97 -0.45
C ASN A 127 4.74 0.92 -0.30
N GLY A 128 4.26 0.92 0.94
CA GLY A 128 2.82 1.04 1.15
C GLY A 128 2.35 0.99 2.59
N PHE A 129 1.04 1.15 2.69
CA PHE A 129 0.26 1.13 3.93
C PHE A 129 -0.85 0.08 3.80
N ILE A 130 -1.05 -0.70 4.86
CA ILE A 130 -2.12 -1.69 4.95
C ILE A 130 -3.03 -1.32 6.11
N SER A 131 -4.27 -0.96 5.80
CA SER A 131 -5.31 -0.67 6.78
C SER A 131 -6.27 -1.84 6.97
N ASN A 132 -7.06 -1.77 8.04
CA ASN A 132 -8.20 -2.68 8.28
C ASN A 132 -7.83 -4.17 8.38
N TRP A 133 -6.58 -4.46 8.76
CA TRP A 133 -6.03 -5.81 8.88
C TRP A 133 -6.49 -6.57 10.12
N ARG A 134 -6.92 -5.85 11.16
CA ARG A 134 -7.37 -6.44 12.43
C ARG A 134 -8.54 -7.38 12.25
N GLY A 135 -8.50 -8.51 12.97
CA GLY A 135 -9.52 -9.54 12.94
C GLY A 135 -9.58 -10.34 11.63
N THR A 136 -8.67 -10.10 10.69
CA THR A 136 -8.54 -10.97 9.52
C THR A 136 -7.86 -12.30 9.90
N LYS A 137 -7.96 -13.33 9.05
CA LYS A 137 -7.32 -14.63 9.28
C LYS A 137 -5.78 -14.55 9.39
N TRP A 138 -5.20 -13.44 8.93
CA TRP A 138 -3.77 -13.19 8.95
C TRP A 138 -3.32 -12.34 10.14
N ASP A 139 -4.25 -11.73 10.89
CA ASP A 139 -3.96 -11.01 12.11
C ASP A 139 -3.63 -11.99 13.24
N LYS A 140 -2.35 -12.08 13.60
CA LYS A 140 -1.87 -12.93 14.70
C LYS A 140 -2.19 -12.37 16.08
N THR A 141 -2.50 -11.08 16.18
CA THR A 141 -2.89 -10.42 17.44
C THR A 141 -4.37 -10.58 17.78
N SER A 142 -5.17 -11.19 16.90
CA SER A 142 -6.61 -11.41 17.12
C SER A 142 -6.93 -12.07 18.47
N ARG A 143 -6.11 -13.02 18.94
CA ARG A 143 -6.24 -13.62 20.28
C ARG A 143 -5.92 -12.68 21.44
N LEU A 144 -5.02 -11.71 21.26
CA LEU A 144 -4.77 -10.67 22.26
C LEU A 144 -5.92 -9.66 22.30
N SER A 145 -6.46 -9.28 21.15
CA SER A 145 -7.54 -8.30 21.08
C SER A 145 -8.79 -8.76 21.82
N SER A 146 -9.13 -10.06 21.76
CA SER A 146 -10.23 -10.63 22.54
C SER A 146 -9.96 -10.65 24.05
N VAL A 147 -8.71 -10.94 24.46
CA VAL A 147 -8.32 -10.99 25.88
C VAL A 147 -8.26 -9.58 26.48
N VAL A 148 -7.65 -8.61 25.79
CA VAL A 148 -7.59 -7.22 26.24
C VAL A 148 -8.99 -6.60 26.30
N ALA A 149 -9.85 -6.86 25.29
CA ALA A 149 -11.23 -6.40 25.32
C ALA A 149 -12.07 -7.09 26.41
N GLU A 150 -11.74 -8.32 26.82
CA GLU A 150 -12.40 -9.00 27.92
C GLU A 150 -11.92 -8.52 29.30
N LEU A 151 -10.62 -8.23 29.44
CA LEU A 151 -10.06 -7.62 30.65
C LEU A 151 -10.56 -6.19 30.87
N ALA A 152 -10.64 -5.38 29.80
CA ALA A 152 -11.19 -4.03 29.86
C ALA A 152 -12.71 -3.98 30.18
N ARG A 153 -13.42 -5.11 30.06
CA ARG A 153 -14.84 -5.25 30.47
C ARG A 153 -15.01 -5.73 31.91
N ARG A 154 -13.93 -6.16 32.56
CA ARG A 154 -13.92 -6.68 33.94
C ARG A 154 -13.33 -5.68 34.95
N GLY A 155 -12.81 -4.54 34.48
CA GLY A 155 -12.41 -3.39 35.30
C GLY A 155 -13.39 -2.25 35.12
#